data_AF-A0A4V2JCN7-F1
#
_entry.id   AF-A0A4V2JCN7-F1
#
_cell.length_a   1.000
_cell.length_b   1.000
_cell.length_c   1.000
_cell.angle_alpha   90.00
_cell.angle_beta   90.00
_cell.angle_gamma   90.00
#
_symmetry.space_group_name_H-M   'P 1'
#
loop_
_entity.id
_entity.type
_entity.pdbx_description
1 polymer ?
#
loop_
_entity_poly.entity_id
_entity_poly.type
_entity_poly.pdbx_seq_one_letter_code
_entity_poly.pdbx_strand_id
1 'polypeptide(L)'
;MTQSRSHLTARLGSLSMIACLVATQAGAQAGGNGLPDAEDIWRHLPGRTSEPVAPSAPAPAPQPTPAVSAAPRSGAPAAAPRRSVPETSAAVPTRTLAQARVVIHYPERGGRARSEALVRLLRALDTGEVETRPVRHAVERQSIRYFHAADREMAGIVGEAVGGGRATVSDFTFYRPLPRKGTIEVWLP
;
A
#
# COMPACT_ATOMS: atom_id res chain seq x y z
N MET A 1 -32.04 62.82 -1.36
CA MET A 1 -32.33 62.58 0.07
C MET A 1 -32.24 61.07 0.31
N THR A 2 -31.04 60.51 0.53
CA THR A 2 -30.24 60.37 1.78
C THR A 2 -30.67 59.21 2.69
N GLN A 3 -29.86 58.14 2.69
CA GLN A 3 -29.44 57.21 3.77
C GLN A 3 -29.25 55.81 3.15
N SER A 4 -28.08 55.18 3.03
CA SER A 4 -26.87 55.03 3.87
C SER A 4 -27.11 54.34 5.21
N ARG A 5 -26.68 53.06 5.31
CA ARG A 5 -25.94 52.44 6.44
C ARG A 5 -25.66 50.95 6.13
N SER A 6 -24.45 50.59 5.71
CA SER A 6 -23.33 50.15 6.57
C SER A 6 -23.27 48.63 6.78
N HIS A 7 -22.66 47.93 5.82
CA HIS A 7 -22.08 46.61 6.03
C HIS A 7 -20.65 46.78 6.56
N LEU A 8 -20.40 46.41 7.82
CA LEU A 8 -19.06 46.16 8.37
C LEU A 8 -19.18 45.58 9.80
N THR A 9 -19.03 44.27 9.92
CA THR A 9 -18.48 43.67 11.15
C THR A 9 -17.74 42.37 10.82
N ALA A 10 -16.43 42.51 10.58
CA ALA A 10 -15.47 41.43 10.71
C ALA A 10 -15.01 41.36 12.17
N ARG A 11 -14.99 40.16 12.79
CA ARG A 11 -14.11 39.71 13.89
C ARG A 11 -14.12 38.18 13.88
N LEU A 12 -13.07 37.48 13.42
CA LEU A 12 -11.84 37.14 14.15
C LEU A 12 -12.05 36.86 15.65
N GLY A 13 -12.07 35.57 15.99
CA GLY A 13 -11.98 35.02 17.34
C GLY A 13 -12.10 33.50 17.22
N SER A 14 -11.31 32.65 17.87
CA SER A 14 -10.23 32.83 18.82
C SER A 14 -9.49 31.48 18.89
N LEU A 15 -8.15 31.52 18.85
CA LEU A 15 -7.28 30.41 19.26
C LEU A 15 -7.68 29.92 20.65
N SER A 16 -8.12 28.66 20.78
CA SER A 16 -8.27 28.02 22.08
C SER A 16 -6.97 27.28 22.42
N MET A 17 -6.26 27.79 23.43
CA MET A 17 -5.07 27.19 24.00
C MET A 17 -5.39 25.80 24.57
N ILE A 18 -4.62 24.79 24.16
CA ILE A 18 -4.58 23.49 24.83
C ILE A 18 -3.39 23.50 25.80
N ALA A 19 -3.70 23.57 27.09
CA ALA A 19 -2.76 23.30 28.17
C ALA A 19 -3.53 22.64 29.33
N CYS A 20 -3.35 21.33 29.51
CA CYS A 20 -3.51 20.68 30.81
C CYS A 20 -2.45 19.58 30.93
N LEU A 21 -1.58 19.80 31.92
CA LEU A 21 -0.41 19.03 32.27
C LEU A 21 -0.78 18.00 33.36
N VAL A 22 -0.26 16.78 33.21
CA VAL A 22 0.18 15.81 34.24
C VAL A 22 -0.85 15.18 35.20
N ALA A 23 -0.89 13.83 35.17
CA ALA A 23 -0.78 13.03 36.37
C ALA A 23 -0.07 11.70 36.08
N THR A 24 1.01 11.47 36.81
CA THR A 24 1.82 10.25 36.91
C THR A 24 1.05 9.18 37.67
N GLN A 25 1.06 7.92 37.22
CA GLN A 25 0.87 6.80 38.14
C GLN A 25 1.82 5.66 37.78
N ALA A 26 2.84 5.53 38.63
CA ALA A 26 3.63 4.34 38.78
C ALA A 26 2.84 3.36 39.69
N GLY A 27 2.70 2.13 39.24
CA GLY A 27 2.18 1.01 40.01
C GLY A 27 2.94 -0.25 39.60
N ALA A 28 3.71 -0.78 40.54
CA ALA A 28 4.63 -1.88 40.34
C ALA A 28 3.98 -3.25 40.63
N GLN A 29 4.41 -4.23 39.83
CA GLN A 29 4.74 -5.62 40.19
C GLN A 29 3.65 -6.66 40.56
N ALA A 30 3.79 -7.77 39.82
CA ALA A 30 3.80 -9.17 40.25
C ALA A 30 2.48 -9.97 40.26
N GLY A 31 2.49 -11.04 39.46
CA GLY A 31 1.82 -12.29 39.84
C GLY A 31 1.19 -13.09 38.70
N GLY A 32 1.92 -14.08 38.17
CA GLY A 32 1.35 -15.37 37.75
C GLY A 32 0.94 -15.54 36.29
N ASN A 33 1.64 -16.45 35.60
CA ASN A 33 1.28 -17.07 34.31
C ASN A 33 1.23 -16.15 33.08
N GLY A 34 2.25 -15.32 32.92
CA GLY A 34 2.50 -14.63 31.65
C GLY A 34 2.89 -15.61 30.54
N LEU A 35 2.28 -15.45 29.36
CA LEU A 35 2.75 -16.01 28.10
C LEU A 35 4.27 -15.83 27.99
N PRO A 36 5.02 -16.82 27.47
CA PRO A 36 6.47 -16.73 27.32
C PRO A 36 6.83 -15.43 26.59
N ASP A 37 7.78 -14.69 27.16
CA ASP A 37 8.31 -13.49 26.52
C ASP A 37 8.91 -13.86 25.15
N ALA A 38 8.92 -12.90 24.23
CA ALA A 38 9.42 -13.14 22.88
C ALA A 38 10.85 -13.70 22.93
N GLU A 39 11.71 -13.22 23.83
CA GLU A 39 13.08 -13.74 23.99
C GLU A 39 13.14 -15.23 24.32
N ASP A 40 12.18 -15.74 25.10
CA ASP A 40 12.13 -17.16 25.50
C ASP A 40 11.73 -18.05 24.32
N ILE A 41 10.82 -17.55 23.46
CA ILE A 41 10.42 -18.21 22.21
C ILE A 41 11.61 -18.29 21.23
N TRP A 42 12.43 -17.23 21.13
CA TRP A 42 13.59 -17.22 20.23
C TRP A 42 14.72 -18.14 20.69
N ARG A 43 14.92 -18.33 22.00
CA ARG A 43 15.94 -19.25 22.55
C ARG A 43 15.65 -20.72 22.29
N HIS A 44 14.39 -21.08 22.08
CA HIS A 44 13.96 -22.47 21.88
C HIS A 44 13.80 -22.88 20.40
N LEU A 45 14.13 -22.00 19.45
CA LEU A 45 14.17 -22.40 18.05
C LEU A 45 15.35 -23.37 17.81
N PRO A 46 15.13 -24.57 17.26
CA PRO A 46 16.21 -25.47 16.90
C PRO A 46 17.13 -24.75 15.92
N GLY A 47 18.41 -24.68 16.29
CA GLY A 47 19.42 -23.90 15.59
C GLY A 47 19.33 -24.12 14.09
N ARG A 48 18.97 -23.06 13.36
CA ARG A 48 19.30 -22.97 11.94
C ARG A 48 20.81 -22.86 11.87
N THR A 49 21.45 -24.01 11.71
CA THR A 49 22.82 -24.14 11.26
C THR A 49 23.01 -23.14 10.13
N SER A 50 23.75 -22.07 10.41
CA SER A 50 24.21 -21.15 9.38
C SER A 50 25.23 -21.93 8.59
N GLU A 51 24.79 -22.55 7.50
CA GLU A 51 25.68 -23.19 6.54
C GLU A 51 26.52 -22.08 5.89
N PRO A 52 27.86 -22.09 6.05
CA PRO A 52 28.71 -21.12 5.39
C PRO A 52 28.68 -21.38 3.89
N VAL A 53 28.02 -20.49 3.14
CA VAL A 53 28.14 -20.45 1.68
C VAL A 53 29.61 -20.23 1.35
N ALA A 54 30.23 -21.27 0.79
CA ALA A 54 31.58 -21.24 0.27
C ALA A 54 31.72 -20.14 -0.80
N PRO A 55 32.86 -19.43 -0.87
CA PRO A 55 33.11 -18.47 -1.94
C PRO A 55 33.15 -19.19 -3.29
N SER A 56 32.24 -18.80 -4.19
CA SER A 56 32.26 -19.23 -5.59
C SER A 56 33.57 -18.82 -6.25
N ALA A 57 34.21 -19.80 -6.91
CA ALA A 57 35.39 -19.61 -7.74
C ALA A 57 35.13 -18.61 -8.89
N PRO A 58 36.14 -17.86 -9.35
CA PRO A 58 36.00 -16.92 -10.45
C PRO A 58 35.71 -17.64 -11.77
N ALA A 59 34.71 -17.13 -12.50
CA ALA A 59 34.35 -17.57 -13.84
C ALA A 59 35.46 -17.25 -14.86
N PRO A 60 35.67 -18.10 -15.90
CA PRO A 60 36.62 -17.82 -16.96
C PRO A 60 36.16 -16.68 -17.88
N ALA A 61 37.16 -15.94 -18.39
CA ALA A 61 37.05 -14.72 -19.18
C ALA A 61 36.25 -14.85 -20.50
N PRO A 62 35.64 -13.75 -21.00
CA PRO A 62 34.95 -13.73 -22.29
C PRO A 62 35.93 -13.79 -23.47
N GLN A 63 35.67 -14.69 -24.43
CA GLN A 63 36.36 -14.72 -25.72
C GLN A 63 35.83 -13.61 -26.65
N PRO A 64 36.68 -12.99 -27.48
CA PRO A 64 36.26 -11.99 -28.46
C PRO A 64 35.59 -12.63 -29.68
N THR A 65 34.44 -12.09 -30.06
CA THR A 65 33.71 -12.38 -31.30
C THR A 65 34.42 -11.76 -32.51
N PRO A 66 34.64 -12.53 -33.60
CA PRO A 66 34.94 -11.93 -34.90
C PRO A 66 33.65 -11.44 -35.57
N ALA A 67 33.66 -10.16 -35.93
CA ALA A 67 32.67 -9.57 -36.83
C ALA A 67 32.79 -10.18 -38.23
N VAL A 68 31.68 -10.67 -38.78
CA VAL A 68 31.54 -10.90 -40.22
C VAL A 68 30.33 -10.13 -40.71
N SER A 69 30.65 -9.08 -41.47
CA SER A 69 29.73 -8.27 -42.26
C SER A 69 29.43 -8.99 -43.58
N ALA A 70 28.15 -9.21 -43.88
CA ALA A 70 27.65 -9.37 -45.25
C ALA A 70 26.11 -9.24 -45.28
N ALA A 71 25.61 -8.14 -45.83
CA ALA A 71 24.25 -8.02 -46.40
C ALA A 71 24.31 -8.41 -47.90
N PRO A 72 23.20 -8.41 -48.68
CA PRO A 72 21.79 -8.69 -48.39
C PRO A 72 21.26 -9.86 -49.27
N ARG A 73 20.14 -10.50 -48.90
CA ARG A 73 19.34 -11.26 -49.88
C ARG A 73 17.86 -10.94 -49.72
N SER A 74 17.35 -10.20 -50.70
CA SER A 74 15.92 -10.08 -50.99
C SER A 74 15.33 -11.46 -51.26
N GLY A 75 14.33 -11.82 -50.45
CA GLY A 75 13.43 -12.93 -50.68
C GLY A 75 12.12 -12.60 -50.01
N ALA A 76 11.19 -12.02 -50.77
CA ALA A 76 9.84 -11.72 -50.31
C ALA A 76 9.10 -13.01 -49.95
N PRO A 77 8.56 -13.16 -48.73
CA PRO A 77 7.53 -14.14 -48.46
C PRO A 77 6.16 -13.50 -48.75
N ALA A 78 5.38 -14.22 -49.55
CA ALA A 78 4.00 -13.91 -49.89
C ALA A 78 3.18 -13.48 -48.67
N ALA A 79 2.46 -12.37 -48.83
CA ALA A 79 1.49 -11.88 -47.88
C ALA A 79 0.36 -12.89 -47.71
N ALA A 80 0.44 -13.72 -46.68
CA ALA A 80 -0.71 -14.43 -46.16
C ALA A 80 -1.69 -13.40 -45.56
N PRO A 81 -3.01 -13.49 -45.83
CA PRO A 81 -3.97 -12.63 -45.18
C PRO A 81 -3.94 -12.92 -43.69
N ARG A 82 -3.43 -11.97 -42.90
CA ARG A 82 -3.54 -12.00 -41.45
C ARG A 82 -5.03 -11.96 -41.12
N ARG A 83 -5.60 -13.11 -40.77
CA ARG A 83 -6.93 -13.22 -40.15
C ARG A 83 -6.90 -12.30 -38.93
N SER A 84 -7.60 -11.17 -39.02
CA SER A 84 -7.94 -10.35 -37.87
C SER A 84 -8.83 -11.21 -36.98
N VAL A 85 -8.24 -11.91 -36.02
CA VAL A 85 -8.99 -12.44 -34.88
C VAL A 85 -9.53 -11.20 -34.17
N PRO A 86 -10.85 -11.04 -34.01
CA PRO A 86 -11.34 -10.04 -33.10
C PRO A 86 -10.78 -10.42 -31.73
N GLU A 87 -9.86 -9.61 -31.21
CA GLU A 87 -9.60 -9.56 -29.78
C GLU A 87 -10.92 -9.15 -29.15
N THR A 88 -11.75 -10.14 -28.83
CA THR A 88 -12.75 -10.03 -27.78
C THR A 88 -11.96 -9.77 -26.51
N SER A 89 -11.61 -8.50 -26.32
CA SER A 89 -11.24 -7.93 -25.04
C SER A 89 -12.45 -8.18 -24.15
N ALA A 90 -12.49 -9.35 -23.51
CA ALA A 90 -13.46 -9.65 -22.48
C ALA A 90 -13.33 -8.51 -21.47
N ALA A 91 -14.34 -7.63 -21.43
CA ALA A 91 -14.39 -6.55 -20.47
C ALA A 91 -14.28 -7.19 -19.09
N VAL A 92 -13.12 -7.04 -18.45
CA VAL A 92 -12.93 -7.49 -17.08
C VAL A 92 -13.94 -6.66 -16.27
N PRO A 93 -14.84 -7.30 -15.52
CA PRO A 93 -15.82 -6.55 -14.74
C PRO A 93 -15.08 -5.61 -13.79
N THR A 94 -15.20 -4.30 -14.01
CA THR A 94 -14.65 -3.27 -13.14
C THR A 94 -15.37 -3.32 -11.81
N ARG A 95 -14.61 -3.48 -10.73
CA ARG A 95 -15.18 -3.41 -9.38
C ARG A 95 -15.46 -1.99 -8.94
N THR A 96 -16.51 -1.84 -8.16
CA THR A 96 -16.89 -0.58 -7.53
C THR A 96 -16.39 -0.49 -6.08
N LEU A 97 -16.29 0.72 -5.53
CA LEU A 97 -15.94 0.94 -4.13
C LEU A 97 -16.89 0.22 -3.15
N ALA A 98 -18.18 0.12 -3.49
CA ALA A 98 -19.18 -0.61 -2.70
C ALA A 98 -18.86 -2.11 -2.55
N GLN A 99 -18.05 -2.67 -3.45
CA GLN A 99 -17.60 -4.07 -3.41
C GLN A 99 -16.20 -4.23 -2.80
N ALA A 100 -15.53 -3.14 -2.45
CA ALA A 100 -14.16 -3.15 -1.96
C ALA A 100 -14.08 -3.55 -0.49
N ARG A 101 -13.02 -4.27 -0.15
CA ARG A 101 -12.57 -4.47 1.24
C ARG A 101 -11.28 -3.71 1.45
N VAL A 102 -11.35 -2.58 2.14
CA VAL A 102 -10.19 -1.74 2.42
C VAL A 102 -9.66 -2.03 3.82
N VAL A 103 -8.38 -2.39 3.92
CA VAL A 103 -7.69 -2.60 5.20
C VAL A 103 -6.65 -1.52 5.41
N ILE A 104 -6.80 -0.72 6.46
CA ILE A 104 -5.90 0.39 6.78
C ILE A 104 -4.91 -0.08 7.84
N HIS A 105 -3.65 -0.22 7.43
CA HIS A 105 -2.51 -0.49 8.31
C HIS A 105 -1.93 0.84 8.79
N TYR A 106 -1.83 1.03 10.10
CA TYR A 106 -1.34 2.28 10.69
C TYR A 106 -0.36 2.03 11.85
N PRO A 107 0.67 2.88 12.02
CA PRO A 107 1.59 2.74 13.13
C PRO A 107 0.87 2.97 14.45
N GLU A 108 1.04 2.06 15.42
CA GLU A 108 0.45 2.18 16.76
C GLU A 108 0.74 3.54 17.40
N ARG A 109 1.97 4.04 17.20
CA ARG A 109 2.39 5.37 17.64
C ARG A 109 2.01 6.39 16.57
N GLY A 110 0.98 7.18 16.85
CA GLY A 110 0.62 8.37 16.05
C GLY A 110 -0.30 8.13 14.85
N GLY A 111 -0.50 6.89 14.39
CA GLY A 111 -1.29 6.58 13.20
C GLY A 111 -2.82 6.54 13.40
N ARG A 112 -3.29 6.40 14.65
CA ARG A 112 -4.71 6.12 14.97
C ARG A 112 -5.68 7.23 14.52
N ALA A 113 -5.34 8.49 14.78
CA ALA A 113 -6.22 9.60 14.38
C ALA A 113 -6.37 9.69 12.86
N ARG A 114 -5.29 9.42 12.13
CA ARG A 114 -5.29 9.40 10.67
C ARG A 114 -6.07 8.21 10.11
N SER A 115 -5.92 7.01 10.69
CA SER A 115 -6.70 5.85 10.27
C SER A 115 -8.20 6.07 10.48
N GLU A 116 -8.61 6.65 11.61
CA GLU A 116 -10.03 6.98 11.86
C GLU A 116 -10.58 8.02 10.88
N ALA A 117 -9.77 9.02 10.50
CA ALA A 117 -10.16 9.98 9.47
C ALA A 117 -10.40 9.30 8.10
N LEU A 118 -9.53 8.36 7.72
CA LEU A 118 -9.70 7.60 6.49
C LEU A 118 -10.90 6.65 6.54
N VAL A 119 -11.19 6.04 7.68
CA VAL A 119 -12.41 5.24 7.85
C VAL A 119 -13.65 6.09 7.58
N ARG A 120 -13.74 7.28 8.17
CA ARG A 120 -14.88 8.19 7.94
C ARG A 120 -15.00 8.58 6.47
N LEU A 121 -13.88 8.91 5.82
CA LEU A 121 -13.85 9.24 4.40
C LEU A 121 -14.34 8.09 3.52
N LEU A 122 -13.80 6.88 3.71
CA LEU A 122 -14.17 5.71 2.89
C LEU A 122 -15.62 5.30 3.10
N ARG A 123 -16.14 5.44 4.32
CA ARG A 123 -17.57 5.23 4.59
C ARG A 123 -18.46 6.26 3.91
N ALA A 124 -18.05 7.53 3.88
CA ALA A 124 -18.77 8.57 3.14
C ALA A 124 -18.77 8.34 1.62
N LEU A 125 -17.80 7.58 1.10
CA LEU A 125 -17.73 7.16 -0.30
C LEU A 125 -18.47 5.84 -0.58
N ASP A 126 -19.27 5.34 0.37
CA ASP A 126 -20.00 4.07 0.27
C ASP A 126 -19.08 2.87 -0.02
N THR A 127 -17.90 2.86 0.60
CA THR A 127 -16.98 1.71 0.51
C THR A 127 -17.53 0.53 1.31
N GLY A 128 -17.55 -0.66 0.71
CA GLY A 128 -18.18 -1.85 1.27
C GLY A 128 -17.69 -2.24 2.66
N GLU A 129 -16.50 -2.82 2.76
CA GLU A 129 -15.87 -3.20 4.02
C GLU A 129 -14.65 -2.31 4.29
N VAL A 130 -14.55 -1.74 5.50
CA VAL A 130 -13.40 -0.94 5.94
C VAL A 130 -12.92 -1.44 7.29
N GLU A 131 -11.68 -1.91 7.35
CA GLU A 131 -11.00 -2.42 8.54
C GLU A 131 -9.78 -1.54 8.88
N THR A 132 -9.41 -1.50 10.16
CA THR A 132 -8.15 -0.89 10.59
C THR A 132 -7.31 -1.91 11.34
N ARG A 133 -5.99 -1.85 11.15
CA ARG A 133 -5.02 -2.74 11.79
C ARG A 133 -3.83 -1.94 12.30
N PRO A 134 -3.62 -1.85 13.62
CA PRO A 134 -2.38 -1.30 14.15
C PRO A 134 -1.20 -2.18 13.73
N VAL A 135 -0.08 -1.55 13.40
CA VAL A 135 1.19 -2.21 13.09
C VAL A 135 2.32 -1.58 13.90
N ARG A 136 3.34 -2.37 14.21
CA ARG A 136 4.52 -1.91 14.96
C ARG A 136 5.50 -1.09 14.11
N HIS A 137 5.45 -1.26 12.79
CA HIS A 137 6.36 -0.61 11.85
C HIS A 137 5.60 0.29 10.89
N ALA A 138 6.02 1.55 10.82
CA ALA A 138 5.58 2.50 9.80
C ALA A 138 6.24 2.21 8.46
N VAL A 139 5.53 2.49 7.37
CA VAL A 139 6.14 2.62 6.05
C VAL A 139 6.65 4.05 5.87
N GLU A 140 7.68 4.28 5.06
CA GLU A 140 8.19 5.65 4.88
C GLU A 140 7.18 6.56 4.14
N ARG A 141 6.39 5.98 3.24
CA ARG A 141 5.42 6.68 2.41
C ARG A 141 4.12 5.89 2.38
N GLN A 142 3.01 6.62 2.26
CA GLN A 142 1.70 6.00 2.15
C GLN A 142 1.63 5.11 0.91
N SER A 143 1.28 3.84 1.08
CA SER A 143 1.24 2.85 0.00
C SER A 143 -0.14 2.21 -0.10
N ILE A 144 -0.67 2.13 -1.31
CA ILE A 144 -1.92 1.44 -1.64
C ILE A 144 -1.55 0.16 -2.38
N ARG A 145 -1.95 -0.99 -1.87
CA ARG A 145 -1.58 -2.29 -2.45
C ARG A 145 -2.82 -3.02 -2.95
N TYR A 146 -2.72 -3.60 -4.14
CA TYR A 146 -3.74 -4.48 -4.71
C TYR A 146 -3.15 -5.84 -5.07
N PHE A 147 -3.97 -6.88 -4.97
CA PHE A 147 -3.50 -8.27 -5.08
C PHE A 147 -4.09 -9.03 -6.29
N HIS A 148 -5.10 -8.46 -6.94
CA HIS A 148 -5.67 -9.02 -8.17
C HIS A 148 -5.63 -7.94 -9.26
N ALA A 149 -5.32 -8.34 -10.49
CA ALA A 149 -5.23 -7.38 -11.61
C ALA A 149 -6.53 -6.60 -11.83
N ALA A 150 -7.68 -7.24 -11.60
CA ALA A 150 -9.00 -6.61 -11.66
C ALA A 150 -9.22 -5.50 -10.61
N ASP A 151 -8.39 -5.44 -9.57
CA ASP A 151 -8.51 -4.46 -8.48
C ASP A 151 -7.64 -3.21 -8.72
N ARG A 152 -6.86 -3.17 -9.81
CA ARG A 152 -5.91 -2.08 -10.11
C ARG A 152 -6.56 -0.72 -10.21
N GLU A 153 -7.67 -0.61 -10.96
CA GLU A 153 -8.39 0.66 -11.14
C GLU A 153 -8.97 1.15 -9.81
N MET A 154 -9.61 0.25 -9.07
CA MET A 154 -10.16 0.52 -7.74
C MET A 154 -9.06 0.96 -6.75
N ALA A 155 -7.86 0.37 -6.81
CA ALA A 155 -6.72 0.81 -5.99
C ALA A 155 -6.28 2.24 -6.34
N GLY A 156 -6.35 2.62 -7.62
CA GLY A 156 -6.15 3.99 -8.07
C GLY A 156 -7.18 4.95 -7.46
N ILE A 157 -8.46 4.62 -7.54
CA ILE A 157 -9.56 5.43 -6.96
C ILE A 157 -9.37 5.60 -5.45
N VAL A 158 -9.07 4.50 -4.73
CA VAL A 158 -8.76 4.57 -3.29
C VAL A 158 -7.56 5.46 -3.06
N GLY A 159 -6.47 5.31 -3.84
CA GLY A 159 -5.25 6.11 -3.70
C GLY A 159 -5.46 7.60 -3.91
N GLU A 160 -6.28 8.01 -4.88
CA GLU A 160 -6.65 9.41 -5.06
C GLU A 160 -7.44 9.93 -3.86
N ALA A 161 -8.45 9.18 -3.41
CA ALA A 161 -9.30 9.58 -2.29
C ALA A 161 -8.50 9.73 -0.97
N VAL A 162 -7.65 8.75 -0.64
CA VAL A 162 -6.99 8.69 0.68
C VAL A 162 -5.58 9.27 0.70
N GLY A 163 -4.95 9.41 -0.46
CA GLY A 163 -3.56 9.84 -0.61
C GLY A 163 -3.41 11.31 -0.96
N GLY A 164 -4.47 11.97 -1.45
CA GLY A 164 -4.39 13.35 -1.93
C GLY A 164 -3.23 13.56 -2.91
N GLY A 165 -3.03 12.60 -3.82
CA GLY A 165 -1.94 12.57 -4.80
C GLY A 165 -0.55 12.16 -4.28
N ARG A 166 -0.40 11.84 -2.99
CA ARG A 166 0.90 11.47 -2.38
C ARG A 166 1.10 9.98 -2.13
N ALA A 167 0.05 9.17 -2.31
CA ALA A 167 0.12 7.74 -2.08
C ALA A 167 0.66 7.01 -3.31
N THR A 168 1.47 5.98 -3.10
CA THR A 168 1.98 5.13 -4.18
C THR A 168 1.11 3.88 -4.32
N VAL A 169 0.49 3.70 -5.49
CA VAL A 169 -0.25 2.48 -5.82
C VAL A 169 0.74 1.41 -6.29
N SER A 170 0.71 0.23 -5.66
CA SER A 170 1.69 -0.84 -5.83
C SER A 170 1.01 -2.16 -6.19
N ASP A 171 1.58 -2.86 -7.17
CA ASP A 171 1.14 -4.18 -7.62
C ASP A 171 1.68 -5.28 -6.69
N PHE A 172 0.78 -6.06 -6.11
CA PHE A 172 1.09 -7.22 -5.27
C PHE A 172 0.44 -8.51 -5.81
N THR A 173 0.18 -8.59 -7.11
CA THR A 173 -0.43 -9.77 -7.77
C THR A 173 0.41 -11.04 -7.69
N PHE A 174 1.69 -10.92 -7.36
CA PHE A 174 2.62 -12.02 -7.10
C PHE A 174 2.56 -12.56 -5.66
N TYR A 175 1.89 -11.88 -4.73
CA TYR A 175 1.82 -12.27 -3.32
C TYR A 175 1.11 -13.61 -3.12
N ARG A 176 1.62 -14.47 -2.22
CA ARG A 176 1.03 -15.78 -1.91
C ARG A 176 1.00 -16.04 -0.39
N PRO A 177 -0.09 -16.58 0.15
CA PRO A 177 -1.37 -16.87 -0.51
C PRO A 177 -2.11 -15.59 -0.92
N LEU A 178 -2.89 -15.63 -2.01
CA LEU A 178 -3.63 -14.46 -2.47
C LEU A 178 -4.75 -14.09 -1.49
N PRO A 179 -4.88 -12.80 -1.10
CA PRO A 179 -6.01 -12.32 -0.33
C PRO A 179 -7.33 -12.48 -1.08
N ARG A 180 -8.45 -12.33 -0.34
CA ARG A 180 -9.79 -12.28 -0.93
C ARG A 180 -9.81 -11.23 -2.06
N LYS A 181 -10.36 -11.62 -3.20
CA LYS A 181 -10.66 -10.74 -4.32
C LYS A 181 -11.29 -9.44 -3.81
N GLY A 182 -10.74 -8.28 -4.17
CA GLY A 182 -11.32 -6.96 -3.84
C GLY A 182 -10.70 -6.33 -2.61
N THR A 183 -9.67 -6.99 -2.06
CA THR A 183 -8.90 -6.47 -0.95
C THR A 183 -7.93 -5.41 -1.46
N ILE A 184 -8.05 -4.20 -0.91
CA ILE A 184 -7.09 -3.11 -1.06
C ILE A 184 -6.49 -2.81 0.30
N GLU A 185 -5.16 -2.78 0.40
CA GLU A 185 -4.48 -2.38 1.63
C GLU A 185 -3.99 -0.94 1.52
N VAL A 186 -4.19 -0.17 2.59
CA VAL A 186 -3.69 1.19 2.75
C VAL A 186 -2.69 1.21 3.89
N TRP A 187 -1.42 1.41 3.59
CA TRP A 187 -0.34 1.47 4.57
C TRP A 187 0.00 2.93 4.86
N LEU A 188 -0.12 3.34 6.13
CA LEU A 188 0.19 4.69 6.58
C LEU A 188 1.63 4.79 7.11
N PRO A 189 2.29 5.93 6.86
CA PRO A 189 3.53 6.28 7.54
C PRO A 189 3.31 6.70 8.99
#